data_AF-A0A365T9F3-F1
#
_entry.id   AF-A0A365T9F3-F1
#
_cell.length_a   1.000
_cell.length_b   1.000
_cell.length_c   1.000
_cell.angle_alpha   90.00
_cell.angle_beta   90.00
_cell.angle_gamma   90.00
#
_symmetry.space_group_name_H-M   'P 1'
#
loop_
_entity.id
_entity.type
_entity.pdbx_description
1 polymer ?
#
loop_
_entity_poly.entity_id
_entity_poly.type
_entity_poly.pdbx_seq_one_letter_code
_entity_poly.pdbx_strand_id
1 'polypeptide(L)'
;MLGTRGVLAILAGIAMTFGVVALRTGRKPLGLWLLTAGFGTASLWSGLSIFWARNNASMLSAESHLMLGTMAGAGTIYYGVLAREAVSERE
;
A
#
# COMPACT_ATOMS: atom_id res chain seq x y z
N MET A 1 -15.13 -17.35 -0.75
CA MET A 1 -15.21 -16.26 -1.75
C MET A 1 -14.32 -15.12 -1.30
N LEU A 2 -13.53 -14.54 -2.20
CA LEU A 2 -12.61 -13.45 -1.86
C LEU A 2 -13.42 -12.15 -1.74
N GLY A 3 -13.62 -11.66 -0.50
CA GLY A 3 -14.28 -10.36 -0.28
C GLY A 3 -13.39 -9.20 -0.72
N THR A 4 -13.95 -7.97 -0.79
CA THR A 4 -13.23 -6.75 -1.18
C THR A 4 -11.92 -6.55 -0.42
N ARG A 5 -11.91 -6.89 0.88
CA ARG A 5 -10.69 -6.88 1.71
C ARG A 5 -9.60 -7.81 1.17
N GLY A 6 -9.96 -9.02 0.74
CA GLY A 6 -9.02 -9.94 0.12
C GLY A 6 -8.45 -9.39 -1.18
N VAL A 7 -9.29 -8.77 -2.02
CA VAL A 7 -8.85 -8.19 -3.30
C VAL A 7 -7.85 -7.05 -3.06
N LEU A 8 -8.12 -6.15 -2.12
CA LEU A 8 -7.20 -5.05 -1.77
C LEU A 8 -5.86 -5.58 -1.26
N ALA A 9 -5.86 -6.65 -0.45
CA ALA A 9 -4.62 -7.26 0.03
C ALA A 9 -3.78 -7.82 -1.13
N ILE A 10 -4.41 -8.51 -2.08
CA ILE A 10 -3.74 -9.05 -3.27
C ILE A 10 -3.18 -7.91 -4.13
N LEU A 11 -3.99 -6.89 -4.43
CA LEU A 11 -3.56 -5.75 -5.23
C LEU A 11 -2.40 -4.99 -4.59
N ALA A 12 -2.44 -4.78 -3.27
CA ALA A 12 -1.35 -4.16 -2.53
C ALA A 12 -0.06 -5.00 -2.66
N GLY A 13 -0.16 -6.32 -2.44
CA GLY A 13 0.98 -7.23 -2.58
C GLY A 13 1.57 -7.25 -3.99
N ILE A 14 0.72 -7.29 -5.02
CA ILE A 14 1.12 -7.23 -6.43
C ILE A 14 1.84 -5.91 -6.73
N ALA A 15 1.22 -4.78 -6.39
CA ALA A 15 1.78 -3.46 -6.65
C ALA A 15 3.14 -3.28 -5.96
N MET A 16 3.27 -3.69 -4.70
CA MET A 16 4.54 -3.64 -3.98
C MET A 16 5.61 -4.53 -4.61
N THR A 17 5.24 -5.77 -5.00
CA THR A 17 6.17 -6.71 -5.65
C THR A 17 6.70 -6.14 -6.96
N PHE A 18 5.82 -5.67 -7.84
CA PHE A 18 6.23 -5.05 -9.10
C PHE A 18 6.99 -3.74 -8.88
N GLY A 19 6.67 -2.97 -7.84
CA GLY A 19 7.41 -1.76 -7.46
C GLY A 19 8.85 -2.07 -7.11
N VAL A 20 9.09 -3.09 -6.27
CA VAL A 20 10.43 -3.55 -5.91
C VAL A 20 11.19 -4.05 -7.13
N VAL A 21 10.56 -4.84 -8.00
CA VAL A 21 11.18 -5.30 -9.24
C VAL A 21 11.56 -4.12 -10.14
N ALA A 22 10.67 -3.15 -10.33
CA ALA A 22 10.94 -1.97 -11.15
C ALA A 22 12.13 -1.16 -10.60
N LEU A 23 12.22 -0.96 -9.28
CA LEU A 23 13.37 -0.33 -8.63
C LEU A 23 14.67 -1.10 -8.91
N ARG A 24 14.64 -2.43 -8.84
CA ARG A 24 15.81 -3.29 -9.13
C ARG A 24 16.26 -3.23 -10.59
N THR A 25 15.32 -2.98 -11.53
CA THR A 25 15.61 -2.82 -12.96
C THR A 25 16.03 -1.40 -13.37
N GLY A 26 16.27 -0.49 -12.42
CA GLY A 26 16.67 0.90 -12.71
C GLY A 26 15.52 1.82 -13.14
N ARG A 27 14.26 1.33 -13.15
CA ARG A 27 13.07 2.14 -13.44
C ARG A 27 12.58 2.87 -12.18
N LYS A 28 13.43 3.73 -11.61
CA LYS A 28 13.19 4.42 -10.33
C LYS A 28 11.82 5.10 -10.23
N PRO A 29 11.38 5.95 -11.18
CA PRO A 29 10.09 6.65 -11.06
C PRO A 29 8.89 5.69 -11.04
N LEU A 30 8.89 4.69 -11.93
CA LEU A 30 7.84 3.68 -11.99
C LEU A 30 7.77 2.85 -10.71
N GLY A 31 8.93 2.43 -10.18
CA GLY A 31 9.01 1.68 -8.93
C GLY A 31 8.44 2.45 -7.74
N LEU A 32 8.77 3.75 -7.63
CA LEU A 32 8.25 4.61 -6.56
C LEU A 32 6.73 4.84 -6.68
N TRP A 33 6.21 5.03 -7.88
CA TRP A 33 4.76 5.13 -8.11
C TRP A 33 4.02 3.83 -7.76
N LEU A 34 4.60 2.68 -8.10
CA LEU A 34 4.02 1.37 -7.75
C LEU A 34 4.03 1.13 -6.24
N LEU A 35 5.09 1.52 -5.53
CA LEU A 35 5.13 1.47 -4.07
C LEU A 35 4.07 2.40 -3.45
N THR A 36 3.95 3.63 -3.98
CA THR A 36 2.91 4.59 -3.58
C THR A 36 1.51 3.99 -3.70
N ALA A 37 1.20 3.39 -4.86
CA ALA A 37 -0.09 2.73 -5.09
C ALA A 37 -0.29 1.52 -4.18
N GLY A 38 0.76 0.72 -3.94
CA GLY A 38 0.71 -0.45 -3.06
C GLY A 38 0.42 -0.05 -1.61
N PHE A 39 1.14 0.93 -1.08
CA PHE A 39 0.90 1.45 0.27
C PHE A 39 -0.47 2.14 0.39
N GLY A 40 -0.91 2.87 -0.63
CA GLY A 40 -2.24 3.49 -0.64
C GLY A 40 -3.34 2.42 -0.58
N THR A 41 -3.19 1.36 -1.36
CA THR A 41 -4.10 0.21 -1.35
C THR A 41 -4.08 -0.52 -0.01
N ALA A 42 -2.91 -0.68 0.62
CA ALA A 42 -2.79 -1.28 1.95
C ALA A 42 -3.46 -0.43 3.05
N SER A 43 -3.45 0.90 2.92
CA SER A 43 -4.17 1.80 3.82
C SER A 43 -5.69 1.61 3.70
N LEU A 44 -6.22 1.51 2.47
CA LEU A 44 -7.64 1.19 2.23
C LEU A 44 -8.02 -0.19 2.78
N TRP A 45 -7.15 -1.19 2.60
CA TRP A 45 -7.32 -2.51 3.19
C TRP A 45 -7.43 -2.45 4.71
N SER A 46 -6.59 -1.67 5.36
CA SER A 46 -6.63 -1.48 6.82
C SER A 46 -7.96 -0.85 7.25
N GLY A 47 -8.40 0.23 6.59
CA GLY A 47 -9.69 0.88 6.86
C GLY A 47 -10.87 -0.11 6.83
N LEU A 48 -10.92 -0.93 5.79
CA LEU A 48 -11.95 -1.96 5.65
C LEU A 48 -11.82 -3.08 6.70
N SER A 49 -10.59 -3.41 7.10
CA SER A 49 -10.31 -4.41 8.12
C SER A 49 -10.74 -3.97 9.52
N ILE A 50 -10.64 -2.68 9.85
CA ILE A 50 -11.11 -2.13 11.12
C ILE A 50 -12.62 -2.31 11.25
N PHE A 51 -13.37 -1.96 10.20
CA PHE A 51 -14.83 -2.11 10.21
C PHE A 51 -15.25 -3.58 10.32
N TRP A 52 -14.55 -4.46 9.61
CA TRP A 52 -14.81 -5.89 9.66
C TRP A 52 -14.49 -6.51 11.02
N ALA A 53 -13.36 -6.15 11.64
CA ALA A 53 -12.90 -6.68 12.92
C ALA A 53 -13.81 -6.32 14.11
N ARG A 54 -14.68 -5.31 13.97
CA ARG A 54 -15.67 -4.96 15.01
C ARG A 54 -16.80 -5.98 15.13
N ASN A 55 -17.15 -6.66 14.03
CA ASN A 55 -18.32 -7.53 13.96
C ASN A 55 -17.94 -9.01 13.75
N ASN A 56 -16.67 -9.31 13.55
CA ASN A 56 -16.18 -10.63 13.17
C ASN A 56 -14.94 -11.00 13.98
N ALA A 57 -14.78 -12.30 14.27
CA ALA A 57 -13.54 -12.82 14.83
C ALA A 57 -12.38 -12.53 13.86
N SER A 58 -11.42 -11.72 14.33
CA SER A 58 -10.25 -11.30 13.56
C SER A 58 -8.98 -11.73 14.28
N MET A 59 -7.98 -12.16 13.50
CA MET A 59 -6.65 -12.49 14.02
C MET A 59 -5.90 -11.24 14.50
N LEU A 60 -6.21 -10.08 13.95
CA LEU A 60 -5.68 -8.78 14.36
C LEU A 60 -6.78 -7.92 14.96
N SER A 61 -6.47 -7.16 16.01
CA SER A 61 -7.40 -6.21 16.60
C SER A 61 -7.61 -5.01 15.67
N ALA A 62 -8.70 -4.27 15.89
CA ALA A 62 -8.95 -3.02 15.18
C ALA A 62 -7.83 -1.98 15.38
N GLU A 63 -7.21 -1.97 16.56
CA GLU A 63 -6.06 -1.10 16.88
C GLU A 63 -4.82 -1.49 16.06
N SER A 64 -4.52 -2.80 15.95
CA SER A 64 -3.42 -3.27 15.10
C SER A 64 -3.64 -2.88 13.63
N HIS A 65 -4.88 -3.01 13.13
CA HIS A 65 -5.20 -2.54 11.79
C HIS A 65 -4.98 -1.02 11.66
N LEU A 66 -5.44 -0.21 12.62
CA LEU A 66 -5.20 1.24 12.65
C LEU A 66 -3.71 1.57 12.52
N MET A 67 -2.85 0.97 13.35
CA MET A 67 -1.41 1.22 13.29
C MET A 67 -0.82 0.88 11.92
N LEU A 68 -1.17 -0.28 11.35
CA LEU A 68 -0.74 -0.69 10.01
C LEU A 68 -1.26 0.26 8.93
N GLY A 69 -2.49 0.74 9.07
CA GLY A 69 -3.12 1.70 8.15
C GLY A 69 -2.42 3.05 8.18
N THR A 70 -2.09 3.57 9.36
CA THR A 70 -1.33 4.81 9.52
C THR A 70 0.08 4.69 8.93
N MET A 71 0.77 3.58 9.19
CA MET A 71 2.08 3.30 8.58
C MET A 71 1.97 3.24 7.06
N ALA A 72 0.96 2.56 6.53
CA ALA A 72 0.72 2.48 5.09
C ALA A 72 0.38 3.85 4.49
N GLY A 73 -0.43 4.65 5.18
CA GLY A 73 -0.72 6.04 4.80
C GLY A 73 0.55 6.90 4.73
N ALA A 74 1.40 6.83 5.75
CA ALA A 74 2.69 7.53 5.75
C ALA A 74 3.60 7.05 4.59
N GLY A 75 3.67 5.74 4.35
CA GLY A 75 4.39 5.16 3.23
C GLY A 75 3.89 5.66 1.88
N THR A 76 2.57 5.79 1.72
CA THR A 76 1.93 6.34 0.50
C THR A 76 2.44 7.75 0.22
N ILE A 77 2.43 8.62 1.23
CA ILE A 77 2.88 10.00 1.08
C ILE A 77 4.38 10.04 0.78
N TYR A 78 5.18 9.32 1.55
CA TYR A 78 6.64 9.30 1.42
C TYR A 78 7.09 8.86 0.03
N TYR A 79 6.63 7.69 -0.44
CA TYR A 79 6.99 7.20 -1.76
C TYR A 79 6.39 8.05 -2.88
N GLY A 80 5.24 8.69 -2.65
CA GLY A 80 4.62 9.59 -3.62
C GLY A 80 5.44 10.85 -3.84
N VAL A 81 5.99 11.44 -2.77
CA VAL A 81 6.90 12.58 -2.86
C VAL A 81 8.16 12.19 -3.63
N LEU A 82 8.81 11.08 -3.25
CA LEU A 82 10.00 10.59 -3.96
C LEU A 82 9.73 10.28 -5.44
N ALA A 83 8.54 9.76 -5.76
CA ALA A 83 8.15 9.48 -7.13
C ALA A 83 8.07 10.76 -7.97
N ARG A 84 7.51 11.83 -7.40
CA ARG A 84 7.43 13.14 -8.06
C ARG A 84 8.81 13.74 -8.30
N GLU A 85 9.69 13.71 -7.29
CA GLU A 85 11.06 14.18 -7.40
C GLU A 85 11.84 13.42 -8.49
N ALA A 86 11.70 12.10 -8.53
CA ALA A 86 12.36 11.26 -9.54
C ALA A 86 11.84 11.48 -10.97
N VAL A 87 10.63 12.02 -11.14
CA VAL A 87 10.10 12.43 -12.45
C VAL A 87 10.67 13.79 -12.84
N SER A 88 10.70 14.77 -11.93
CA SER A 88 11.25 16.10 -12.22
C SER A 88 12.75 16.10 -12.51
N GLU A 89 13.52 15.17 -11.94
CA GLU A 89 14.97 15.01 -12.26
C GLU A 89 15.25 14.56 -13.71
N ARG A 90 14.22 14.15 -14.46
CA ARG A 90 14.36 13.68 -15.85
C ARG A 90 14.04 14.73 -16.91
N GLU A 91 13.43 15.85 -16.51
CA GLU A 91 13.11 17.00 -17.38
C GLU A 91 14.26 18.00 -17.40
#